data_AF-W4S7W3-F1
#
_entry.id   AF-W4S7W3-F1
#
_cell.length_a   1.000
_cell.length_b   1.000
_cell.length_c   1.000
_cell.angle_alpha   90.00
_cell.angle_beta   90.00
_cell.angle_gamma   90.00
#
_symmetry.space_group_name_H-M   'P 1'
#
loop_
_entity.id
_entity.type
_entity.pdbx_description
1 polymer ?
#
loop_
_entity_poly.entity_id
_entity_poly.type
_entity_poly.pdbx_seq_one_letter_code
_entity_poly.pdbx_strand_id
1 'polypeptide(L)'
;MAPAAARAPGQKLSGVTLGLIGLAACVVLFGVLVLGALGWLIVFGWSLFADQARAALQDDAVVQEQIGQIHTMRVDLVRTGLAPGDDDFVFTVEGDRGRGRGRVHATWVSGGSEREILSDGVLTMHDGSQYTLPSADAADSEIDTASDTDSADNFEE
;
A
#
# COMPACT_ATOMS: atom_id res chain seq x y z
N MET A 1 -24.15 67.26 -34.91
CA MET A 1 -24.57 67.28 -33.49
C MET A 1 -24.96 65.85 -33.13
N ALA A 2 -24.08 65.11 -32.45
CA ALA A 2 -24.34 63.71 -32.06
C ALA A 2 -24.74 63.68 -30.57
N PRO A 3 -25.73 62.87 -30.16
CA PRO A 3 -26.17 62.83 -28.77
C PRO A 3 -25.15 62.09 -27.90
N ALA A 4 -24.84 62.68 -26.75
CA ALA A 4 -24.00 62.06 -25.73
C ALA A 4 -24.71 60.82 -25.15
N ALA A 5 -24.07 59.66 -25.24
CA ALA A 5 -24.55 58.44 -24.61
C ALA A 5 -24.50 58.58 -23.08
N ALA A 6 -25.65 58.46 -22.42
CA ALA A 6 -25.74 58.43 -20.96
C ALA A 6 -25.08 57.15 -20.43
N ARG A 7 -24.07 57.29 -19.56
CA ARG A 7 -23.49 56.17 -18.80
C ARG A 7 -24.53 55.63 -17.82
N ALA A 8 -24.85 54.34 -17.93
CA ALA A 8 -25.71 53.65 -16.97
C ALA A 8 -25.10 53.70 -15.55
N PRO A 9 -25.92 53.83 -14.48
CA PRO A 9 -25.42 53.89 -13.12
C PRO A 9 -24.83 52.53 -12.72
N GLY A 10 -23.55 52.51 -12.33
CA GLY A 10 -22.88 51.33 -11.81
C GLY A 10 -23.57 50.84 -10.54
N GLN A 11 -24.08 49.60 -10.58
CA GLN A 11 -24.82 48.96 -9.51
C GLN A 11 -23.88 48.82 -8.29
N LYS A 12 -24.18 49.53 -7.20
CA LYS A 12 -23.38 49.48 -5.98
C LYS A 12 -23.63 48.14 -5.27
N LEU A 13 -22.64 47.26 -5.27
CA LEU A 13 -22.69 46.00 -4.52
C LEU A 13 -22.87 46.31 -3.03
N SER A 14 -23.93 45.77 -2.42
CA SER A 14 -24.23 45.94 -1.01
C SER A 14 -23.22 45.15 -0.15
N GLY A 15 -22.89 45.64 1.04
CA GLY A 15 -21.98 44.96 1.96
C GLY A 15 -22.39 43.52 2.28
N VAL A 16 -23.69 43.21 2.21
CA VAL A 16 -24.25 41.85 2.39
C VAL A 16 -23.84 40.91 1.26
N THR A 17 -23.86 41.39 0.01
CA THR A 17 -23.41 40.59 -1.15
C THR A 17 -21.89 40.33 -1.10
N LEU A 18 -21.10 41.29 -0.61
CA LEU A 18 -19.66 41.11 -0.44
C LEU A 18 -19.35 40.08 0.68
N GLY A 19 -20.11 40.13 1.77
CA GLY A 19 -20.03 39.16 2.86
C GLY A 19 -20.41 37.73 2.44
N LEU A 20 -21.49 37.56 1.67
CA LEU A 20 -21.92 36.25 1.16
C LEU A 20 -20.90 35.63 0.19
N ILE A 21 -20.28 36.44 -0.67
CA ILE A 21 -19.21 35.96 -1.56
C ILE A 21 -17.98 35.53 -0.75
N GLY A 22 -17.60 36.30 0.27
CA GLY A 22 -16.50 35.94 1.17
C GLY A 22 -16.76 34.64 1.95
N LEU A 23 -17.98 34.44 2.44
CA LEU A 23 -18.38 33.20 3.12
C LEU A 23 -18.36 32.01 2.14
N ALA A 24 -18.94 32.17 0.95
CA ALA A 24 -18.93 31.12 -0.07
C ALA A 24 -17.49 30.75 -0.48
N ALA A 25 -16.62 31.75 -0.64
CA ALA A 25 -15.20 31.51 -0.91
C ALA A 25 -14.51 30.76 0.24
N CYS A 26 -14.79 31.11 1.50
CA CYS A 26 -14.25 30.38 2.66
C CYS A 26 -14.73 28.92 2.70
N VAL A 27 -16.01 28.66 2.42
CA VAL A 27 -16.56 27.29 2.40
C VAL A 27 -15.93 26.46 1.28
N VAL A 28 -15.77 27.04 0.08
CA VAL A 28 -15.12 26.36 -1.04
C VAL A 28 -13.65 26.09 -0.72
N LEU A 29 -12.92 27.06 -0.18
CA LEU A 29 -11.52 26.91 0.17
C LEU A 29 -11.33 25.85 1.27
N PHE A 30 -12.21 25.84 2.28
CA PHE A 30 -12.24 24.80 3.29
C PHE A 30 -12.52 23.42 2.70
N GLY A 31 -13.49 23.31 1.78
CA GLY A 31 -13.78 22.07 1.08
C GLY A 31 -12.57 21.54 0.29
N VAL A 32 -11.87 22.42 -0.44
CA VAL A 32 -10.64 22.06 -1.17
C VAL A 32 -9.54 21.60 -0.21
N LEU A 33 -9.37 22.27 0.94
CA LEU A 33 -8.40 21.86 1.96
C LEU A 33 -8.73 20.49 2.56
N VAL A 34 -10.00 20.23 2.87
CA VAL A 34 -10.45 18.93 3.41
C VAL A 34 -10.22 17.83 2.38
N LEU A 35 -10.59 18.04 1.12
CA LEU A 35 -10.35 17.06 0.05
C LEU A 35 -8.86 16.82 -0.20
N GLY A 36 -8.05 17.89 -0.16
CA GLY A 36 -6.59 17.78 -0.24
C GLY A 36 -6.00 16.98 0.91
N ALA A 37 -6.44 17.24 2.15
CA ALA A 37 -6.00 16.51 3.33
C ALA A 37 -6.43 15.04 3.30
N LEU A 38 -7.66 14.75 2.85
CA LEU A 38 -8.15 13.38 2.70
C LEU A 38 -7.34 12.60 1.65
N GLY A 39 -7.09 13.22 0.49
CA GLY A 39 -6.24 12.65 -0.55
C GLY A 39 -4.82 12.40 -0.05
N TRP A 40 -4.25 13.33 0.71
CA TRP A 40 -2.95 13.18 1.35
C TRP A 40 -2.92 11.98 2.32
N LEU A 41 -3.92 11.86 3.20
CA LEU A 41 -4.00 10.76 4.17
C LEU A 41 -4.10 9.40 3.48
N ILE A 42 -4.89 9.30 2.41
CA ILE A 42 -5.00 8.07 1.62
C ILE A 42 -3.64 7.72 1.02
N VAL A 43 -2.99 8.65 0.30
CA VAL A 43 -1.68 8.40 -0.32
C VAL A 43 -0.63 8.01 0.73
N PHE A 44 -0.63 8.69 1.88
CA PHE A 44 0.30 8.42 2.96
C PHE A 44 0.07 7.05 3.61
N GLY A 45 -1.18 6.71 3.96
CA GLY A 45 -1.51 5.39 4.51
C GLY A 45 -1.12 4.25 3.58
N TRP A 46 -1.36 4.43 2.28
CA TRP A 46 -0.93 3.48 1.26
C TRP A 46 0.59 3.32 1.16
N SER A 47 1.37 4.39 1.31
CA SER A 47 2.83 4.29 1.33
C SER A 47 3.34 3.50 2.55
N LEU A 48 2.77 3.74 3.73
CA LEU A 48 3.13 2.98 4.95
C LEU A 48 2.77 1.51 4.84
N PHE A 49 1.63 1.18 4.25
CA PHE A 49 1.26 -0.21 3.99
C PHE A 49 2.23 -0.87 2.99
N ALA A 50 2.53 -0.21 1.88
CA ALA A 50 3.44 -0.74 0.87
C ALA A 50 4.86 -0.96 1.42
N ASP A 51 5.35 -0.07 2.31
CA ASP A 51 6.65 -0.21 2.95
C ASP A 51 6.68 -1.40 3.93
N GLN A 52 5.60 -1.61 4.70
CA GLN A 52 5.45 -2.76 5.59
C GLN A 52 5.36 -4.08 4.81
N ALA A 53 4.51 -4.13 3.80
CA ALA A 53 4.35 -5.30 2.94
C ALA A 53 5.67 -5.64 2.23
N ARG A 54 6.42 -4.62 1.80
CA ARG A 54 7.76 -4.78 1.26
C ARG A 54 8.72 -5.37 2.27
N ALA A 55 8.77 -4.84 3.50
CA ALA A 55 9.68 -5.34 4.53
C ALA A 55 9.40 -6.82 4.84
N ALA A 56 8.13 -7.21 4.95
CA ALA A 56 7.72 -8.60 5.17
C ALA A 56 8.16 -9.51 4.01
N LEU A 57 7.95 -9.08 2.76
CA LEU A 57 8.41 -9.84 1.59
C LEU A 57 9.95 -9.89 1.49
N GLN A 58 10.65 -8.87 1.96
CA GLN A 58 12.12 -8.82 1.92
C GLN A 58 12.76 -9.81 2.89
N ASP A 59 12.07 -10.14 3.98
CA ASP A 59 12.54 -11.06 5.01
C ASP A 59 12.41 -12.54 4.58
N ASP A 60 11.57 -12.80 3.58
CA ASP A 60 11.33 -14.14 3.05
C ASP A 60 12.49 -14.64 2.17
N ALA A 61 12.99 -15.84 2.47
CA ALA A 61 14.07 -16.50 1.74
C ALA A 61 13.74 -16.77 0.26
N VAL A 62 12.48 -17.10 -0.06
CA VAL A 62 12.01 -17.36 -1.43
C VAL A 62 12.07 -16.08 -2.26
N VAL A 63 11.64 -14.96 -1.68
CA VAL A 63 11.67 -13.66 -2.35
C VAL A 63 13.12 -13.21 -2.54
N GLN A 64 13.99 -13.37 -1.54
CA GLN A 64 15.40 -13.06 -1.70
C GLN A 64 16.07 -13.94 -2.76
N GLU A 65 15.76 -15.22 -2.83
CA GLU A 65 16.34 -16.13 -3.83
C GLU A 65 15.89 -15.77 -5.26
N GLN A 66 14.60 -15.48 -5.46
CA GLN A 66 14.02 -15.27 -6.79
C GLN A 66 14.07 -13.82 -7.29
N ILE A 67 13.76 -12.85 -6.41
CA ILE A 67 13.69 -11.42 -6.73
C ILE A 67 14.99 -10.70 -6.34
N GLY A 68 15.63 -11.12 -5.26
CA GLY A 68 16.75 -10.41 -4.65
C GLY A 68 16.30 -9.20 -3.85
N GLN A 69 17.09 -8.13 -3.82
CA GLN A 69 16.68 -6.92 -3.15
C GLN A 69 15.57 -6.27 -4.00
N ILE A 70 14.34 -6.26 -3.48
CA ILE A 70 13.24 -5.49 -4.08
C ILE A 70 13.69 -4.04 -4.15
N HIS A 71 13.52 -3.40 -5.30
CA HIS A 71 13.81 -1.98 -5.54
C HIS A 71 12.53 -1.20 -5.71
N THR A 72 11.59 -1.74 -6.47
CA THR A 72 10.27 -1.15 -6.68
C THR A 72 9.20 -2.14 -6.24
N MET A 73 8.25 -1.67 -5.42
CA MET A 73 7.04 -2.38 -5.08
C MET A 73 5.86 -1.46 -5.33
N ARG A 74 4.86 -1.94 -6.08
CA ARG A 74 3.65 -1.18 -6.39
C ARG A 74 2.44 -2.07 -6.23
N VAL A 75 1.40 -1.54 -5.60
CA VAL A 75 0.13 -2.26 -5.52
C VAL A 75 -0.60 -2.16 -6.86
N ASP A 76 -1.07 -3.29 -7.37
CA ASP A 76 -1.97 -3.38 -8.51
C ASP A 76 -3.41 -3.22 -7.98
N LEU A 77 -3.84 -1.96 -7.82
CA LEU A 77 -5.16 -1.61 -7.29
C LEU A 77 -6.30 -2.22 -8.13
N VAL A 78 -6.10 -2.36 -9.44
CA VAL A 78 -7.11 -2.94 -10.32
C VAL A 78 -7.31 -4.41 -9.99
N ARG A 79 -6.22 -5.16 -9.79
CA ARG A 79 -6.33 -6.59 -9.44
C ARG A 79 -6.69 -6.83 -7.99
N THR A 80 -6.22 -5.98 -7.09
CA THR A 80 -6.64 -5.98 -5.68
C THR A 80 -8.15 -5.82 -5.59
N GLY A 81 -8.75 -4.87 -6.32
CA GLY A 81 -10.21 -4.72 -6.36
C GLY A 81 -10.98 -5.81 -7.13
N LEU A 82 -10.28 -6.70 -7.84
CA LEU A 82 -10.86 -7.89 -8.50
C LEU A 82 -10.60 -9.18 -7.73
N ALA A 83 -9.78 -9.10 -6.67
CA ALA A 83 -9.51 -10.24 -5.83
C ALA A 83 -10.78 -10.61 -5.03
N PRO A 84 -11.03 -11.91 -4.78
CA PRO A 84 -12.24 -12.35 -4.13
C PRO A 84 -12.27 -12.05 -2.63
N GLY A 85 -11.12 -11.91 -1.97
CA GLY A 85 -11.01 -11.52 -0.57
C GLY A 85 -10.90 -10.01 -0.37
N ASP A 86 -11.57 -9.49 0.66
CA ASP A 86 -11.45 -8.08 1.07
C ASP A 86 -10.03 -7.72 1.56
N ASP A 87 -9.27 -8.74 1.97
CA ASP A 87 -7.91 -8.65 2.52
C ASP A 87 -6.83 -9.17 1.52
N ASP A 88 -7.23 -9.41 0.27
CA ASP A 88 -6.32 -9.89 -0.78
C ASP A 88 -5.67 -8.71 -1.50
N PHE A 89 -4.35 -8.58 -1.37
CA PHE A 89 -3.58 -7.53 -2.01
C PHE A 89 -2.64 -8.09 -3.08
N VAL A 90 -2.69 -7.48 -4.27
CA VAL A 90 -1.83 -7.84 -5.39
C VAL A 90 -0.76 -6.79 -5.57
N PHE A 91 0.51 -7.19 -5.47
CA PHE A 91 1.67 -6.33 -5.68
C PHE A 91 2.44 -6.74 -6.92
N THR A 92 2.97 -5.73 -7.61
CA THR A 92 4.02 -5.91 -8.61
C THR A 92 5.35 -5.55 -7.95
N VAL A 93 6.30 -6.47 -8.03
CA VAL A 93 7.59 -6.40 -7.35
C VAL A 93 8.69 -6.45 -8.42
N GLU A 94 9.64 -5.53 -8.32
CA GLU A 94 10.84 -5.45 -9.16
C GLU A 94 12.08 -5.37 -8.28
N GLY A 95 13.06 -6.25 -8.52
CA GLY A 95 14.34 -6.32 -7.84
C GLY A 95 15.49 -6.62 -8.81
N ASP A 96 16.68 -6.83 -8.26
CA ASP A 96 17.93 -6.71 -9.02
C ASP A 96 18.39 -8.00 -9.70
N ARG A 97 17.84 -9.14 -9.27
CA ARG A 97 18.19 -10.40 -9.91
C ARG A 97 17.61 -10.41 -11.32
N GLY A 98 18.27 -11.13 -12.24
CA GLY A 98 17.85 -11.19 -13.66
C GLY A 98 16.44 -11.77 -13.90
N ARG A 99 15.82 -12.38 -12.88
CA ARG A 99 14.40 -12.79 -12.86
C ARG A 99 13.50 -11.82 -12.09
N GLY A 100 14.04 -10.69 -11.66
CA GLY A 100 13.59 -9.88 -10.53
C GLY A 100 12.27 -9.16 -10.70
N ARG A 101 11.50 -9.45 -11.74
CA ARG A 101 10.16 -8.90 -11.94
C ARG A 101 9.13 -10.00 -11.72
N GLY A 102 8.37 -9.87 -10.65
CA GLY A 102 7.34 -10.80 -10.24
C GLY A 102 6.07 -10.10 -9.78
N ARG A 103 4.99 -10.86 -9.68
CA ARG A 103 3.72 -10.45 -9.11
C ARG A 103 3.52 -11.25 -7.84
N VAL A 104 3.26 -10.57 -6.74
CA VAL A 104 2.89 -11.21 -5.47
C VAL A 104 1.39 -11.05 -5.29
N HIS A 105 0.69 -12.15 -5.14
CA HIS A 105 -0.69 -12.16 -4.67
C HIS A 105 -0.67 -12.68 -3.24
N ALA A 106 -1.10 -11.88 -2.29
CA ALA A 106 -0.98 -12.21 -0.87
C ALA A 106 -2.21 -11.77 -0.10
N THR A 107 -2.65 -12.60 0.82
CA THR A 107 -3.68 -12.26 1.80
C THR A 107 -2.98 -11.71 3.04
N TRP A 108 -3.45 -10.57 3.53
CA TRP A 108 -2.86 -9.87 4.67
C TRP A 108 -3.85 -9.84 5.81
N VAL A 109 -3.44 -10.31 6.99
CA VAL A 109 -4.27 -10.27 8.19
C VAL A 109 -3.71 -9.23 9.15
N SER A 110 -4.60 -8.50 9.83
CA SER A 110 -4.18 -7.55 10.86
C SER A 110 -3.55 -8.30 12.04
N GLY A 111 -2.24 -8.13 12.23
CA GLY A 111 -1.46 -8.66 13.36
C GLY A 111 -1.47 -7.78 14.60
N GLY A 112 -2.31 -6.74 14.62
CA GLY A 112 -2.36 -5.71 15.65
C GLY A 112 -2.73 -4.35 15.07
N SER A 113 -2.81 -3.31 15.91
CA SER A 113 -3.30 -1.98 15.52
C SER A 113 -2.47 -1.27 14.46
N GLU A 114 -1.23 -1.71 14.21
CA GLU A 114 -0.28 -1.06 13.31
C GLU A 114 0.52 -2.03 12.44
N ARG A 115 0.14 -3.32 12.38
CA ARG A 115 0.91 -4.35 11.69
C ARG A 115 0.02 -5.23 10.84
N GLU A 116 0.41 -5.41 9.58
CA GLU A 116 -0.18 -6.41 8.70
C GLU A 116 0.78 -7.59 8.56
N ILE A 117 0.25 -8.79 8.78
CA ILE A 117 0.98 -10.06 8.73
C ILE A 117 0.58 -10.77 7.45
N LEU A 118 1.57 -11.25 6.71
CA LEU A 118 1.35 -12.10 5.55
C LEU A 118 0.79 -13.46 6.01
N SER A 119 -0.48 -13.74 5.70
CA SER A 119 -1.11 -15.01 6.08
C SER A 119 -0.93 -16.09 5.02
N ASP A 120 -1.02 -15.75 3.74
CA ASP A 120 -0.75 -16.69 2.64
C ASP A 120 -0.38 -15.87 1.40
N GLY A 121 0.48 -16.40 0.54
CA GLY A 121 0.90 -15.67 -0.65
C GLY A 121 1.48 -16.54 -1.75
N VAL A 122 1.36 -16.06 -2.99
CA VAL A 122 1.94 -16.67 -4.17
C VAL A 122 2.72 -15.62 -4.94
N LEU A 123 4.01 -15.84 -5.09
CA LEU A 123 4.87 -15.12 -6.02
C LEU A 123 4.79 -15.77 -7.40
N THR A 124 4.17 -15.08 -8.35
CA THR A 124 4.17 -15.44 -9.78
C THR A 124 5.24 -14.64 -10.52
N MET A 125 6.23 -15.32 -11.08
CA MET A 125 7.30 -14.72 -11.86
C MET A 125 6.84 -14.37 -13.29
N HIS A 126 7.59 -13.52 -13.99
CA HIS A 126 7.29 -13.16 -15.38
C HIS A 126 7.33 -14.36 -16.34
N ASP A 127 8.09 -15.41 -16.02
CA ASP A 127 8.12 -16.66 -16.80
C ASP A 127 6.91 -17.59 -16.52
N GLY A 128 6.02 -17.18 -15.62
CA GLY A 128 4.83 -17.94 -15.21
C GLY A 128 5.08 -18.94 -14.08
N SER A 129 6.33 -19.07 -13.59
CA SER A 129 6.64 -19.90 -12.42
C SER A 129 5.97 -19.33 -11.17
N GLN A 130 5.44 -20.21 -10.32
CA GLN A 130 4.74 -19.84 -9.09
C GLN A 130 5.47 -20.42 -7.88
N TYR A 131 5.65 -19.59 -6.86
CA TYR A 131 6.26 -19.96 -5.59
C TYR A 131 5.34 -19.56 -4.46
N THR A 132 5.04 -20.50 -3.56
CA THR A 132 4.26 -20.21 -2.35
C THR A 132 5.13 -19.48 -1.34
N LEU A 133 4.60 -18.40 -0.78
CA LEU A 133 5.19 -17.62 0.30
C LEU A 133 4.62 -18.15 1.61
N PRO A 134 5.45 -18.66 2.54
CA PRO A 134 4.98 -19.11 3.84
C PRO A 134 4.36 -17.97 4.64
N SER A 135 3.32 -18.30 5.42
CA SER A 135 2.75 -17.39 6.41
C SER A 135 3.83 -16.94 7.39
N ALA A 136 3.87 -15.66 7.74
CA ALA A 136 4.86 -15.17 8.72
C ALA A 136 4.67 -15.82 10.12
N ASP A 137 3.46 -16.26 10.47
CA ASP A 137 3.19 -17.04 11.69
C ASP A 137 3.78 -18.47 11.64
N ALA A 138 4.00 -19.03 10.45
CA ALA A 138 4.57 -20.37 10.30
C ALA A 138 6.09 -20.37 10.47
N ALA A 139 6.76 -19.26 10.13
CA ALA A 139 8.22 -19.14 10.23
C ALA A 139 8.73 -19.16 11.69
N ASP A 140 7.94 -18.67 12.65
CA ASP A 140 8.26 -18.75 14.08
C ASP A 140 8.03 -20.15 14.67
N SER A 141 7.35 -21.04 13.96
CA SER A 141 6.99 -22.38 14.45
C SER A 141 7.97 -23.49 14.04
N GLU A 142 8.89 -23.25 13.09
CA GLU A 142 9.80 -24.29 12.56
C GLU A 142 11.19 -24.34 13.20
N ILE A 143 11.51 -23.45 14.16
CA ILE A 143 12.85 -23.45 14.80
C ILE A 143 12.94 -24.41 16.01
N ASP A 144 11.82 -24.91 16.55
CA ASP A 144 11.83 -25.68 17.80
C ASP A 144 11.77 -27.22 17.66
N THR A 145 11.90 -27.80 16.46
CA THR A 145 11.88 -29.28 16.31
C THR A 145 13.06 -29.82 15.49
N ALA A 146 14.29 -29.54 15.91
CA ALA A 146 15.46 -30.29 15.46
C ALA A 146 16.62 -30.26 16.49
N SER A 147 16.37 -30.59 17.74
CA SER A 147 17.42 -30.97 18.69
C SER A 147 16.88 -31.87 19.79
N ASP A 148 16.37 -33.04 19.40
CA ASP A 148 16.24 -34.18 20.30
C ASP A 148 16.32 -35.48 19.46
N THR A 149 17.44 -35.64 18.75
CA THR A 149 17.81 -36.92 18.15
C THR A 149 19.21 -37.29 18.62
N ASP A 150 19.19 -38.17 19.63
CA ASP A 150 20.05 -39.34 19.74
C ASP A 150 21.52 -39.10 20.13
N SER A 151 21.78 -39.14 21.42
CA SER A 151 23.03 -39.70 21.93
C SER A 151 22.70 -40.84 22.88
N ALA A 152 22.35 -41.97 22.27
CA ALA A 152 22.47 -43.27 22.87
C ALA A 152 23.92 -43.51 23.36
N ASP A 153 24.03 -43.81 24.65
CA ASP A 153 24.67 -45.01 25.16
C ASP A 153 25.79 -45.61 24.29
N ASN A 154 27.06 -45.47 24.71
CA ASN A 154 27.97 -46.61 24.66
C ASN A 154 29.04 -46.54 25.76
N PHE A 155 29.16 -47.68 26.41
CA PHE A 155 30.05 -48.10 27.49
C PHE A 155 31.51 -48.36 27.02
N GLU A 156 32.40 -48.52 28.02
CA GLU A 156 33.73 -49.19 28.03
C GLU A 156 34.90 -48.39 27.39
N GLU A 157 36.11 -48.27 27.98
CA GLU A 157 36.86 -49.00 29.03
C GLU A 157 37.81 -48.03 29.77
#